data_AF-A0A1I4QMI3-F1
#
_entry.id   AF-A0A1I4QMI3-F1
#
_cell.length_a   1.000
_cell.length_b   1.000
_cell.length_c   1.000
_cell.angle_alpha   90.00
_cell.angle_beta   90.00
_cell.angle_gamma   90.00
#
_symmetry.space_group_name_H-M   'P 1'
#
loop_
_entity.id
_entity.type
_entity.pdbx_description
1 polymer ?
#
loop_
_entity_poly.entity_id
_entity_poly.type
_entity_poly.pdbx_seq_one_letter_code
_entity_poly.pdbx_strand_id
1 'polypeptide(L)' 'MKERHTHMIERKERNITLSEIGKAIGVSVSALSQHEKGVSRLKDENYRKYIYYINNNDNRR' A
#
# COMPACT_ATOMS: atom_id res chain seq x y z
N MET A 1 15.61 -0.34 -2.23
CA MET A 1 14.70 -1.49 -2.07
C MET A 1 14.06 -1.60 -0.69
N LYS A 2 14.65 -1.08 0.40
CA LYS A 2 14.19 -1.33 1.78
C LYS A 2 12.81 -0.72 2.13
N GLU A 3 12.54 0.54 1.76
CA GLU A 3 11.34 1.27 2.23
C GLU A 3 10.00 0.72 1.71
N ARG A 4 9.91 0.34 0.43
CA ARG A 4 8.67 -0.24 -0.13
C ARG A 4 8.31 -1.57 0.53
N HIS A 5 9.33 -2.35 0.86
CA HIS A 5 9.15 -3.63 1.52
C HIS A 5 8.66 -3.44 2.97
N THR A 6 9.17 -2.42 3.66
CA THR A 6 8.70 -2.03 5.00
C THR A 6 7.21 -1.73 5.01
N HIS A 7 6.72 -0.85 4.13
CA HIS A 7 5.29 -0.50 4.11
C HIS A 7 4.38 -1.68 3.71
N MET A 8 4.85 -2.56 2.82
CA MET A 8 4.14 -3.81 2.51
C MET A 8 4.01 -4.71 3.75
N ILE A 9 5.07 -4.84 4.54
CA ILE A 9 5.05 -5.62 5.79
C ILE A 9 4.06 -4.98 6.78
N GLU A 10 4.19 -3.68 7.05
CA GLU A 10 3.30 -2.94 7.96
C GLU A 10 1.83 -3.10 7.56
N ARG A 11 1.52 -2.98 6.26
CA ARG A 11 0.17 -3.21 5.74
C ARG A 11 -0.34 -4.60 6.09
N LYS A 12 0.48 -5.64 5.85
CA LYS A 12 0.12 -7.03 6.10
C LYS A 12 -0.08 -7.30 7.58
N GLU A 13 0.82 -6.79 8.43
CA GLU A 13 0.70 -6.90 9.88
C GLU A 13 -0.59 -6.28 10.38
N ARG A 14 -0.98 -5.11 9.84
CA ARG A 14 -2.21 -4.41 10.17
C ARG A 14 -3.48 -5.01 9.55
N ASN A 15 -3.41 -6.17 8.89
CA ASN A 15 -4.52 -6.80 8.16
C ASN A 15 -5.23 -5.88 7.15
N ILE A 16 -4.49 -4.93 6.55
CA ILE A 16 -5.02 -4.03 5.53
C ILE A 16 -4.90 -4.70 4.16
N THR A 17 -6.00 -4.79 3.41
CA THR A 17 -5.98 -5.35 2.06
C THR A 17 -5.61 -4.31 1.00
N LEU A 18 -5.06 -4.78 -0.12
CA LEU A 18 -4.83 -3.91 -1.28
C LEU A 18 -6.12 -3.36 -1.89
N SER A 19 -7.25 -4.06 -1.70
CA SER A 19 -8.55 -3.58 -2.19
C SER A 19 -9.02 -2.36 -1.42
N GLU A 20 -8.87 -2.35 -0.09
CA GLU A 20 -9.20 -1.21 0.77
C GLU A 20 -8.38 0.01 0.40
N ILE A 21 -7.05 -0.15 0.29
CA ILE A 21 -6.18 0.96 -0.12
C ILE A 21 -6.56 1.45 -1.51
N GLY A 22 -6.73 0.54 -2.47
CA GLY A 22 -7.04 0.88 -3.85
C GLY A 22 -8.34 1.69 -3.98
N LYS A 23 -9.38 1.30 -3.24
CA LYS A 23 -10.64 2.05 -3.15
C LYS A 23 -10.45 3.43 -2.53
N ALA A 24 -9.65 3.54 -1.47
CA ALA A 24 -9.44 4.80 -0.78
C ALA A 24 -8.63 5.83 -1.57
N ILE A 25 -7.65 5.38 -2.36
CA ILE A 25 -6.71 6.28 -3.06
C ILE A 25 -6.96 6.38 -4.57
N GLY A 26 -7.94 5.65 -5.10
CA GLY A 26 -8.28 5.65 -6.53
C GLY A 26 -7.26 4.91 -7.41
N VAL A 27 -6.64 3.84 -6.89
CA VAL A 27 -5.61 3.06 -7.60
C VAL A 27 -6.03 1.59 -7.69
N SER A 28 -5.75 0.95 -8.83
CA SER A 28 -6.10 -0.45 -9.02
C SER A 28 -5.27 -1.37 -8.12
N VAL A 29 -5.90 -2.46 -7.64
CA VAL A 29 -5.21 -3.50 -6.84
C VAL A 29 -4.00 -4.06 -7.57
N SER A 30 -4.11 -4.25 -8.89
CA SER A 30 -3.01 -4.71 -9.74
C SER A 30 -1.81 -3.77 -9.68
N ALA A 31 -2.02 -2.45 -9.78
CA ALA A 31 -0.94 -1.47 -9.69
C ALA A 31 -0.26 -1.48 -8.31
N LEU A 32 -1.03 -1.60 -7.23
CA LEU A 32 -0.48 -1.74 -5.87
C LEU A 32 0.32 -3.04 -5.72
N SER A 33 -0.17 -4.15 -6.27
CA SER A 33 0.55 -5.43 -6.21
C SER A 33 1.88 -5.39 -6.98
N GLN A 34 1.89 -4.82 -8.19
CA GLN A 34 3.13 -4.63 -8.97
C GLN A 34 4.10 -3.69 -8.24
N HIS A 35 3.57 -2.71 -7.50
CA HIS A 35 4.37 -1.84 -6.66
C HIS A 35 5.06 -2.56 -5.50
N GLU A 36 4.31 -3.35 -4.73
CA GLU A 36 4.85 -4.13 -3.61
C GLU A 36 5.85 -5.20 -4.06
N LYS A 37 5.64 -5.78 -5.25
CA LYS A 37 6.57 -6.74 -5.87
C LYS A 37 7.82 -6.09 -6.46
N GLY A 38 7.89 -4.76 -6.49
CA GLY A 38 9.01 -4.01 -7.06
C GLY A 38 9.03 -3.96 -8.59
N VAL A 39 8.02 -4.49 -9.27
CA VAL A 39 7.91 -4.52 -10.73
C VAL A 39 7.66 -3.13 -11.31
N SER A 40 6.82 -2.33 -10.66
CA SER A 40 6.54 -0.95 -11.07
C SER A 40 6.58 0.03 -9.90
N ARG A 41 6.88 1.30 -10.15
CA ARG A 41 6.77 2.34 -9.11
C ARG A 41 5.44 3.07 -9.25
N LEU A 42 4.74 3.29 -8.12
CA LEU A 42 3.61 4.22 -8.09
C LEU A 42 4.11 5.64 -8.33
N LYS A 43 3.28 6.47 -8.96
CA LYS A 43 3.51 7.92 -9.00
C LYS A 43 3.62 8.45 -7.56
N ASP A 44 4.46 9.45 -7.33
CA ASP A 44 4.78 9.91 -5.98
C ASP A 44 3.54 10.36 -5.18
N GLU A 45 2.54 10.97 -5.83
CA GLU A 45 1.26 11.29 -5.20
C GLU A 45 0.54 10.03 -4.66
N ASN A 46 0.39 9.00 -5.49
CA ASN A 46 -0.25 7.75 -5.11
C ASN A 46 0.56 6.99 -4.07
N TYR A 47 1.90 7.07 -4.13
CA TYR A 47 2.78 6.48 -3.12
C TYR A 47 2.59 7.15 -1.75
N ARG A 48 2.49 8.48 -1.69
CA ARG A 48 2.20 9.21 -0.44
C ARG A 48 0.83 8.82 0.13
N LYS A 49 -0.21 8.74 -0.71
CA LYS A 49 -1.55 8.30 -0.28
C LYS A 49 -1.54 6.85 0.23
N TYR A 50 -0.80 5.95 -0.43
CA TYR A 50 -0.62 4.56 -0.01
C TYR A 50 0.01 4.47 1.39
N ILE A 51 1.11 5.18 1.64
CA ILE A 51 1.77 5.22 2.96
C ILE A 51 0.83 5.82 4.01
N TYR A 52 0.22 6.96 3.69
CA TYR A 52 -0.71 7.64 4.60
C TYR A 52 -1.85 6.71 5.02
N TYR A 53 -2.43 5.96 4.09
CA TYR A 53 -3.48 5.01 4.40
C TYR A 53 -3.00 3.91 5.36
N ILE A 54 -1.83 3.31 5.10
CA ILE A 54 -1.28 2.26 5.96
C ILE A 54 -1.03 2.77 7.38
N ASN A 55 -0.49 3.98 7.52
CA ASN A 55 -0.15 4.55 8.83
C ASN A 55 -1.38 4.87 9.69
N ASN A 56 -2.51 5.23 9.06
CA ASN A 56 -3.72 5.68 9.74
C ASN A 56 -4.82 4.62 9.89
N ASN A 57 -4.58 3.38 9.45
CA ASN A 57 -5.53 2.27 9.60
C ASN A 57 -4.86 1.10 10.32
N ASP A 58 -5.63 0.35 11.10
CA ASP A 58 -5.22 -0.93 11.71
C ASP A 58 -6.46 -1.82 11.86
N ASN A 59 -6.47 -2.94 11.14
CA ASN A 59 -7.58 -3.90 11.14
C ASN A 59 -7.33 -5.10 12.06
N ARG A 60 -6.24 -5.10 12.83
CA ARG A 60 -6.04 -6.08 13.91
C ARG A 60 -7.00 -5.74 15.05
N ARG A 61 -8.13 -6.44 15.10
CA ARG A 61 -9.00 -6.48 16.28
C ARG A 61 -8.50 -7.48 17.29
#